data_AF-A0A6G4U9J4-F1
#
_entry.id   AF-A0A6G4U9J4-F1
#
_cell.length_a   1.000
_cell.length_b   1.000
_cell.length_c   1.000
_cell.angle_alpha   90.00
_cell.angle_beta   90.00
_cell.angle_gamma   90.00
#
_symmetry.space_group_name_H-M   'P 1'
#
loop_
_entity.id
_entity.type
_entity.pdbx_description
1 polymer ?
#
loop_
_entity_poly.entity_id
_entity_poly.type
_entity_poly.pdbx_seq_one_letter_code
_entity_poly.pdbx_strand_id
1 'polypeptide(L)'
;MLNYLLAVSLIFTAVLATVAAVTRDPVRQAVVLAVLGGSLAMLFTLLQAPDVALSQLAVGTAVTPLLLLLTARAVKRRRQR
;
A
#
# COMPACT_ATOMS: atom_id res chain seq x y z
N MET A 1 10.77 -7.80 -23.67
CA MET A 1 11.21 -6.68 -22.80
C MET A 1 10.18 -6.35 -21.72
N LEU A 2 8.91 -6.12 -22.07
CA LEU A 2 7.82 -5.82 -21.12
C LEU A 2 7.64 -6.89 -20.02
N ASN A 3 7.78 -8.18 -20.36
CA ASN A 3 7.67 -9.28 -19.40
C ASN A 3 8.73 -9.22 -18.28
N TYR A 4 9.95 -8.77 -18.59
CA TYR A 4 11.00 -8.60 -17.57
C TYR A 4 10.66 -7.45 -16.62
N LEU A 5 10.14 -6.33 -17.16
CA LEU A 5 9.72 -5.20 -16.36
C LEU A 5 8.56 -5.56 -15.43
N LEU A 6 7.59 -6.31 -15.95
CA LEU A 6 6.49 -6.85 -15.15
C LEU A 6 7.00 -7.77 -14.03
N ALA A 7 7.88 -8.73 -14.35
CA ALA A 7 8.43 -9.64 -13.36
C ALA A 7 9.16 -8.88 -12.23
N VAL A 8 10.00 -7.90 -12.58
CA VAL A 8 10.71 -7.07 -11.59
C VAL A 8 9.74 -6.25 -10.74
N SER A 9 8.72 -5.63 -11.36
CA SER A 9 7.70 -4.86 -10.64
C SER A 9 6.87 -5.75 -9.68
N LEU A 10 6.59 -6.98 -10.08
CA LEU A 10 5.85 -7.96 -9.28
C LEU A 10 6.66 -8.41 -8.06
N ILE A 11 7.95 -8.72 -8.25
CA ILE A 11 8.87 -9.06 -7.15
C ILE A 11 9.02 -7.87 -6.19
N PHE A 12 9.21 -6.67 -6.72
CA PHE A 12 9.31 -5.45 -5.92
C PHE A 12 8.05 -5.23 -5.07
N THR A 13 6.87 -5.38 -5.68
CA THR A 13 5.58 -5.27 -4.98
C THR A 13 5.41 -6.35 -3.91
N ALA A 14 5.82 -7.60 -4.19
CA ALA A 14 5.79 -8.69 -3.22
C ALA A 14 6.71 -8.41 -2.01
N VAL A 15 7.89 -7.83 -2.24
CA VAL A 15 8.79 -7.41 -1.16
C VAL A 15 8.13 -6.32 -0.31
N LEU A 16 7.56 -5.28 -0.92
CA LEU A 16 6.85 -4.21 -0.20
C LEU A 16 5.67 -4.76 0.62
N ALA A 17 4.90 -5.68 0.06
CA ALA A 17 3.80 -6.34 0.76
C ALA A 17 4.30 -7.14 1.97
N THR A 18 5.43 -7.84 1.81
CA THR A 18 6.06 -8.59 2.91
C THR A 18 6.55 -7.65 4.02
N VAL A 19 7.18 -6.53 3.66
CA VAL A 19 7.60 -5.49 4.61
C VAL A 19 6.39 -4.91 5.35
N ALA A 20 5.29 -4.64 4.64
CA ALA A 20 4.05 -4.16 5.25
C ALA A 20 3.48 -5.17 6.26
N ALA A 21 3.53 -6.47 5.95
CA ALA A 21 3.01 -7.53 6.81
C ALA A 21 3.84 -7.73 8.09
N VAL A 22 5.16 -7.56 8.03
CA VAL A 22 6.03 -7.70 9.22
C VAL A 22 6.12 -6.42 10.06
N THR A 23 5.64 -5.28 9.57
CA THR A 23 5.66 -4.00 10.29
C THR A 23 4.57 -3.97 11.36
N ARG A 24 4.97 -4.02 12.64
CA ARG A 24 4.05 -4.05 13.80
C ARG A 24 3.59 -2.68 14.29
N ASP A 25 4.34 -1.63 13.98
CA ASP A 25 3.98 -0.27 14.38
C ASP A 25 2.96 0.30 13.37
N PRO A 26 1.75 0.69 13.78
CA PRO A 26 0.70 1.12 12.86
C PRO A 26 1.06 2.40 12.09
N VAL A 27 1.91 3.27 12.66
CA VAL A 27 2.36 4.49 11.97
C VAL A 27 3.31 4.12 10.85
N ARG A 28 4.30 3.27 11.14
CA ARG A 28 5.22 2.76 10.12
C ARG A 28 4.50 1.93 9.07
N GLN A 29 3.55 1.09 9.49
CA GLN A 29 2.77 0.24 8.60
C GLN A 29 1.94 1.06 7.62
N ALA A 30 1.35 2.17 8.06
CA ALA A 30 0.63 3.10 7.17
C ALA A 30 1.53 3.66 6.06
N VAL A 31 2.76 4.07 6.40
CA VAL A 31 3.72 4.59 5.41
C VAL A 31 4.10 3.50 4.40
N VAL A 32 4.39 2.28 4.86
CA VAL A 32 4.73 1.16 3.97
C VAL A 32 3.54 0.79 3.08
N LEU A 33 2.31 0.79 3.62
CA LEU A 33 1.09 0.57 2.84
C LEU A 33 0.88 1.65 1.77
N ALA A 34 1.22 2.91 2.06
CA ALA A 34 1.12 3.98 1.07
C ALA A 34 2.07 3.73 -0.12
N VAL A 35 3.31 3.31 0.16
CA VAL A 35 4.30 2.95 -0.87
C VAL A 35 3.85 1.72 -1.67
N LEU A 36 3.29 0.71 -1.00
CA LEU A 36 2.71 -0.47 -1.64
C LEU A 36 1.52 -0.11 -2.55
N GLY A 37 0.64 0.79 -2.13
CA GLY A 37 -0.45 1.28 -2.95
C GLY A 37 0.05 1.96 -4.23
N GLY A 38 1.13 2.73 -4.13
CA GLY A 38 1.77 3.38 -5.27
C GLY A 38 2.43 2.39 -6.21
N SER A 39 3.11 1.36 -5.67
CA SER A 39 3.71 0.30 -6.50
C SER A 39 2.64 -0.53 -7.22
N LEU A 40 1.51 -0.80 -6.57
CA LEU A 40 0.36 -1.46 -7.20
C LEU A 40 -0.28 -0.60 -8.29
N ALA A 41 -0.42 0.71 -8.09
CA ALA A 41 -0.90 1.62 -9.14
C ALA A 41 0.02 1.57 -10.37
N MET A 42 1.34 1.61 -10.17
CA MET A 42 2.33 1.44 -11.24
C MET A 42 2.16 0.08 -11.96
N LEU A 43 1.98 -1.01 -11.20
CA LEU A 43 1.76 -2.35 -11.75
C LEU A 43 0.48 -2.39 -12.62
N PHE A 44 -0.62 -1.79 -12.17
CA PHE A 44 -1.86 -1.72 -12.95
C PHE A 44 -1.72 -0.88 -14.22
N THR A 45 -0.92 0.19 -14.20
CA THR A 45 -0.57 0.93 -15.42
C THR A 45 0.18 0.04 -16.41
N LEU A 46 1.14 -0.77 -15.95
CA LEU A 46 1.87 -1.73 -16.80
C LEU A 46 0.96 -2.84 -17.35
N LEU A 47 -0.07 -3.23 -16.59
CA LEU A 47 -1.08 -4.21 -16.99
C LEU A 47 -2.19 -3.63 -17.88
N GLN A 48 -2.07 -2.37 -18.32
CA GLN A 48 -3.07 -1.68 -19.14
C GLN A 48 -4.45 -1.55 -18.47
N ALA A 49 -4.48 -1.43 -17.14
CA ALA A 49 -5.70 -1.18 -16.36
C ALA A 49 -5.69 0.24 -15.75
N PRO A 50 -5.86 1.31 -16.57
CA PRO A 50 -5.67 2.69 -16.12
C PRO A 50 -6.70 3.16 -15.09
N ASP A 51 -7.97 2.79 -15.24
CA ASP A 51 -9.03 3.17 -14.29
C ASP A 51 -8.81 2.54 -12.90
N VAL A 52 -8.34 1.30 -12.90
CA VAL A 52 -7.96 0.56 -11.69
C VAL A 52 -6.71 1.19 -11.07
N ALA A 53 -5.73 1.59 -11.88
CA ALA A 53 -4.52 2.26 -11.41
C ALA A 53 -4.81 3.60 -10.73
N LEU A 54 -5.67 4.44 -11.32
CA LEU A 54 -6.07 5.73 -10.72
C LEU A 54 -6.83 5.52 -9.40
N SER A 55 -7.75 4.55 -9.38
CA SER A 55 -8.50 4.20 -8.17
C SER A 55 -7.56 3.67 -7.07
N GLN A 56 -6.60 2.83 -7.45
CA GLN A 56 -5.61 2.27 -6.53
C GLN A 56 -4.64 3.34 -6.01
N LEU A 57 -4.25 4.29 -6.86
CA LEU A 57 -3.44 5.42 -6.44
C LEU A 57 -4.19 6.22 -5.36
N ALA A 58 -5.45 6.56 -5.57
CA ALA A 58 -6.24 7.32 -4.59
C ALA A 58 -6.49 6.53 -3.29
N VAL A 59 -6.99 5.29 -3.42
CA VAL A 59 -7.43 4.50 -2.27
C VAL A 59 -6.26 3.86 -1.54
N GLY A 60 -5.37 3.18 -2.25
CA GLY A 60 -4.26 2.44 -1.67
C GLY A 60 -3.17 3.32 -1.08
N THR A 61 -2.89 4.49 -1.67
CA THR A 61 -1.82 5.38 -1.14
C THR A 61 -2.28 6.29 -0.01
N ALA A 62 -3.54 6.72 -0.02
CA ALA A 62 -4.05 7.72 0.91
C ALA A 62 -5.16 7.18 1.82
N VAL A 63 -6.25 6.68 1.25
CA VAL A 63 -7.45 6.30 2.03
C VAL A 63 -7.15 5.17 3.00
N THR A 64 -6.56 4.06 2.54
CA THR A 64 -6.28 2.90 3.40
C THR A 64 -5.28 3.23 4.53
N PRO A 65 -4.13 3.89 4.26
CA PRO A 65 -3.22 4.32 5.32
C PRO A 65 -3.84 5.29 6.32
N LEU A 66 -4.64 6.26 5.87
CA LEU A 66 -5.32 7.22 6.75
C LEU A 66 -6.31 6.52 7.68
N LEU A 67 -7.13 5.62 7.14
CA LEU A 67 -8.08 4.84 7.94
C LEU A 67 -7.36 3.98 8.98
N LEU A 68 -6.22 3.36 8.62
CA LEU A 68 -5.39 2.59 9.54
C LEU A 68 -4.84 3.46 10.69
N LEU A 69 -4.33 4.66 10.38
CA LEU A 69 -3.84 5.60 11.40
C LEU A 69 -4.96 6.09 12.33
N LEU A 70 -6.11 6.45 11.76
CA LEU A 70 -7.26 6.93 12.52
C LEU A 70 -7.81 5.85 13.46
N THR A 71 -7.94 4.63 12.96
CA THR A 71 -8.38 3.48 13.77
C THR A 71 -7.37 3.13 14.86
N ALA A 72 -6.07 3.08 14.55
CA ALA A 72 -5.02 2.85 15.55
C ALA A 72 -5.04 3.92 16.66
N ARG A 73 -5.23 5.19 16.30
CA ARG A 73 -5.35 6.29 17.26
C ARG A 73 -6.61 6.17 18.11
N ALA A 74 -7.75 5.81 17.51
CA ALA A 74 -9.00 5.62 18.22
C ALA A 74 -8.92 4.48 19.25
N VAL A 75 -8.29 3.35 18.88
CA VAL A 75 -8.06 2.21 19.78
C VAL A 75 -7.12 2.58 20.93
N LYS A 76 -6.02 3.28 20.66
CA LYS A 76 -5.08 3.74 21.70
C LYS A 76 -5.78 4.66 22.71
N ARG A 77 -6.62 5.58 22.23
CA ARG A 77 -7.40 6.50 23.09
C ARG A 77 -8.43 5.76 23.96
N ARG A 78 -9.08 4.73 23.43
CA ARG A 78 -10.04 3.89 24.19
C ARG A 78 -9.36 3.15 25.33
N ARG A 79 -8.18 2.57 25.11
CA ARG A 79 -7.42 1.80 26.13
C ARG A 79 -6.93 2.66 27.30
N GLN A 80 -6.82 3.98 27.11
CA GLN A 80 -6.38 4.93 28.14
C GLN A 80 -7.53 5.46 29.02
N ARG A 81 -8.79 5.13 28.67
CA ARG A 81 -9.98 5.42 29.48
C ARG A 81 -10.41 4.16 30.22
#